data_AF-A0A2A4T9R1-F1
#
_entry.id   AF-A0A2A4T9R1-F1
#
_cell.length_a   1.000
_cell.length_b   1.000
_cell.length_c   1.000
_cell.angle_alpha   90.00
_cell.angle_beta   90.00
_cell.angle_gamma   90.00
#
_symmetry.space_group_name_H-M   'P 1'
#
loop_
_entity.id
_entity.type
_entity.pdbx_description
1 polymer ?
#
loop_
_entity_poly.entity_id
_entity_poly.type
_entity_poly.pdbx_seq_one_letter_code
_entity_poly.pdbx_strand_id
1 'polypeptide(L)'
;MDKTTIIKTLISVSVVGVLLSLSLFAANFSSIKEEVVIMDDSAINTREVVVSERTLDTDNDGIPDFEERLRGTDPQTPNSVPQNSFDYENEDTQGDITEYFANLFGKPTPKENPKIDEPVLLQKQEPVDPARVYGNIMGKIITQYLGGESNETALFTAVIENQTTATLMALGSIVNKYSEVSEDLASVEGVEEAQILHEDLVSTYSNHAKAVETIKSIDIDENIDWLPYIADVKASALALIELAKWFRDNDIVFTSDEDGYIFTQIAHK
;
A
#
# COMPACT_ATOMS: atom_id res chain seq x y z
N MET A 1 -5.37 27.01 14.72
CA MET A 1 -4.12 26.22 14.56
C MET A 1 -3.46 26.71 13.28
N ASP A 2 -2.15 26.97 13.24
CA ASP A 2 -1.52 27.40 11.98
C ASP A 2 -1.39 26.24 10.98
N LYS A 3 -1.32 26.54 9.68
CA LYS A 3 -1.27 25.55 8.59
C LYS A 3 -0.13 24.55 8.78
N THR A 4 1.03 25.02 9.23
CA THR A 4 2.21 24.19 9.51
C THR A 4 1.97 23.21 10.65
N THR A 5 1.25 23.61 11.70
CA THR A 5 0.86 22.77 12.83
C THR A 5 -0.18 21.73 12.42
N ILE A 6 -1.13 22.08 11.54
CA ILE A 6 -2.08 21.13 10.96
C ILE A 6 -1.36 20.07 10.13
N ILE A 7 -0.47 20.48 9.22
CA ILE A 7 0.29 19.55 8.39
C ILE A 7 1.20 18.67 9.26
N LYS A 8 1.93 19.24 10.22
CA LYS A 8 2.76 18.46 11.16
C LYS A 8 1.95 17.44 11.95
N THR A 9 0.74 17.80 12.38
CA THR A 9 -0.17 16.87 13.09
C THR A 9 -0.64 15.75 12.16
N LEU A 10 -1.06 16.08 10.93
CA LEU A 10 -1.51 15.09 9.95
C LEU A 10 -0.38 14.14 9.52
N ILE A 11 0.84 14.65 9.33
CA ILE A 11 2.02 13.84 9.01
C ILE A 11 2.43 12.97 10.22
N SER A 12 2.42 13.52 11.43
CA SER A 12 2.75 12.71 12.62
C SER A 12 1.75 11.57 12.82
N VAL A 13 0.48 11.77 12.49
CA VAL A 13 -0.56 10.73 12.57
C VAL A 13 -0.43 9.69 11.45
N SER A 14 -0.04 10.09 10.25
CA SER A 14 0.17 9.19 9.11
C SER A 14 1.45 8.36 9.26
N VAL A 15 2.49 8.92 9.87
CA VAL A 15 3.82 8.34 9.85
C VAL A 15 4.21 7.59 11.13
N VAL A 16 3.57 7.86 12.28
CA VAL A 16 3.76 7.06 13.52
C VAL A 16 3.02 5.71 13.43
N GLY A 17 3.15 5.08 12.26
CA GLY A 17 2.74 3.73 11.92
C GLY A 17 1.25 3.65 11.73
N VAL A 18 0.78 3.43 10.50
CA VAL A 18 -0.59 2.95 10.24
C VAL A 18 -0.94 1.79 11.21
N LEU A 19 0.03 0.99 11.67
CA LEU A 19 -0.12 -0.04 12.71
C LEU A 19 -0.25 0.47 14.17
N LEU A 20 0.53 1.48 14.59
CA LEU A 20 0.49 2.04 15.96
C LEU A 20 -0.57 3.15 16.08
N SER A 21 -0.69 4.00 15.07
CA SER A 21 -1.69 5.06 14.96
C SER A 21 -3.10 4.53 14.78
N LEU A 22 -3.36 3.31 14.24
CA LEU A 22 -4.70 2.71 14.29
C LEU A 22 -5.27 2.63 15.73
N SER A 23 -4.40 2.50 16.75
CA SER A 23 -4.81 2.56 18.17
C SER A 23 -5.19 3.96 18.67
N LEU A 24 -4.65 5.02 18.07
CA LEU A 24 -4.95 6.42 18.39
C LEU A 24 -5.96 7.06 17.41
N PHE A 25 -6.11 6.50 16.22
CA PHE A 25 -6.92 7.01 15.11
C PHE A 25 -8.39 6.66 15.29
N ALA A 26 -8.72 5.45 15.76
CA ALA A 26 -10.11 5.08 16.09
C ALA A 26 -10.74 6.01 17.16
N ALA A 27 -9.93 6.48 18.12
CA ALA A 27 -10.39 7.42 19.15
C ALA A 27 -10.53 8.87 18.66
N ASN A 28 -9.65 9.32 17.75
CA ASN A 28 -9.64 10.72 17.27
C ASN A 28 -10.45 10.95 15.98
N PHE A 29 -10.73 9.92 15.17
CA PHE A 29 -11.48 10.08 13.93
C PHE A 29 -12.94 10.48 14.15
N SER A 30 -13.52 10.16 15.33
CA SER A 30 -14.84 10.68 15.72
C SER A 30 -14.86 12.21 15.82
N SER A 31 -13.73 12.88 16.08
CA SER A 31 -13.64 14.35 16.14
C SER A 31 -13.29 15.00 14.80
N ILE A 32 -12.71 14.26 13.84
CA ILE A 32 -12.35 14.80 12.51
C ILE A 32 -13.58 14.86 11.58
N LYS A 33 -14.66 14.14 11.91
CA LYS A 33 -15.93 14.18 11.17
C LYS A 33 -16.62 15.56 11.18
N GLU A 34 -16.27 16.47 12.09
CA GLU A 34 -16.94 17.78 12.20
C GLU A 34 -16.19 18.96 11.56
N GLU A 35 -14.88 18.88 11.30
CA GLU A 35 -14.10 20.07 10.86
C GLU A 35 -13.66 20.05 9.38
N VAL A 36 -13.80 18.93 8.68
CA VAL A 36 -13.68 18.92 7.21
C VAL A 36 -15.05 19.20 6.61
N VAL A 37 -15.41 20.48 6.55
CA VAL A 37 -16.55 20.97 5.76
C VAL A 37 -16.22 20.74 4.28
N ILE A 38 -16.51 19.54 3.78
CA ILE A 38 -16.64 19.31 2.34
C ILE A 38 -17.99 19.91 1.94
N MET A 39 -17.94 20.70 0.88
CA MET A 39 -19.08 21.37 0.27
C MET A 39 -20.22 20.39 -0.04
N ASP A 40 -21.42 20.80 0.38
CA ASP A 40 -22.76 20.34 -0.02
C ASP A 40 -23.12 18.87 0.23
N ASP A 41 -23.87 18.69 1.32
CA ASP A 41 -24.40 17.45 1.86
C ASP A 41 -25.80 17.17 1.28
N SER A 42 -25.86 16.73 0.02
CA SER A 42 -27.10 16.15 -0.53
C SER A 42 -26.88 14.72 -1.03
N ALA A 43 -27.06 13.79 -0.08
CA ALA A 43 -27.48 12.40 -0.28
C ALA A 43 -26.56 11.53 -1.16
N ILE A 44 -25.41 11.10 -0.61
CA ILE A 44 -24.67 9.94 -1.14
C ILE A 44 -24.89 8.76 -0.19
N ASN A 45 -25.65 7.77 -0.66
CA ASN A 45 -25.67 6.43 -0.07
C ASN A 45 -24.28 5.80 -0.28
N THR A 46 -23.35 6.05 0.66
CA THR A 46 -21.91 5.72 0.56
C THR A 46 -21.60 4.24 0.30
N ARG A 47 -22.57 3.34 0.45
CA ARG A 47 -22.38 1.90 0.17
C ARG A 47 -22.74 1.51 -1.26
N GLU A 48 -23.55 2.32 -1.95
CA GLU A 48 -23.99 2.06 -3.33
C GLU A 48 -23.08 2.77 -4.34
N VAL A 49 -22.56 3.95 -3.99
CA VAL A 49 -21.67 4.74 -4.85
C VAL A 49 -20.23 4.20 -4.90
N VAL A 50 -19.73 3.63 -3.81
CA VAL A 50 -18.40 2.97 -3.79
C VAL A 50 -18.42 1.65 -4.55
N VAL A 51 -19.56 0.96 -4.59
CA VAL A 51 -19.75 -0.24 -5.41
C VAL A 51 -19.91 0.14 -6.88
N SER A 52 -20.62 1.23 -7.19
CA SER A 52 -20.80 1.65 -8.59
C SER A 52 -19.49 2.02 -9.26
N GLU A 53 -18.57 2.76 -8.63
CA GLU A 53 -17.27 3.07 -9.26
C GLU A 53 -16.38 1.84 -9.47
N ARG A 54 -16.54 0.79 -8.65
CA ARG A 54 -15.75 -0.45 -8.75
C ARG A 54 -16.28 -1.43 -9.81
N THR A 55 -17.48 -1.19 -10.33
CA THR A 55 -18.08 -2.02 -11.39
C THR A 55 -18.49 -1.19 -12.61
N LEU A 56 -18.29 0.12 -12.57
CA LEU A 56 -18.57 1.00 -13.69
C LEU A 56 -17.50 0.77 -14.74
N ASP A 57 -17.94 0.42 -15.93
CA ASP A 57 -17.15 0.27 -17.13
C ASP A 57 -17.79 1.22 -18.16
N THR A 58 -17.24 2.42 -18.23
CA THR A 58 -17.81 3.57 -18.95
C THR A 58 -17.74 3.34 -20.45
N ASP A 59 -16.68 2.69 -20.92
CA ASP A 59 -16.45 2.43 -22.34
C ASP A 59 -16.86 1.02 -22.80
N ASN A 60 -17.27 0.17 -21.86
CA ASN A 60 -17.76 -1.20 -22.03
C ASN A 60 -16.73 -2.13 -22.69
N ASP A 61 -15.45 -1.94 -22.42
CA ASP A 61 -14.38 -2.79 -22.95
C ASP A 61 -14.13 -4.06 -22.10
N GLY A 62 -14.82 -4.17 -20.96
CA GLY A 62 -14.73 -5.28 -20.04
C GLY A 62 -13.76 -5.05 -18.88
N ILE A 63 -13.12 -3.88 -18.81
CA ILE A 63 -12.27 -3.43 -17.71
C ILE A 63 -13.01 -2.29 -16.98
N PRO A 64 -13.25 -2.38 -15.66
CA PRO A 64 -13.86 -1.29 -14.92
C PRO A 64 -12.98 -0.02 -14.88
N ASP A 65 -13.62 1.16 -14.88
CA ASP A 65 -12.96 2.48 -14.89
C ASP A 65 -11.88 2.65 -13.82
N PHE A 66 -12.09 2.06 -12.64
CA PHE A 66 -11.12 2.15 -11.54
C PHE A 66 -9.84 1.36 -11.87
N GLU A 67 -9.96 0.22 -12.55
CA GLU A 67 -8.84 -0.62 -12.98
C GLU A 67 -8.09 0.05 -14.15
N GLU A 68 -8.79 0.75 -15.04
CA GLU A 68 -8.17 1.52 -16.11
C GLU A 68 -7.36 2.71 -15.59
N ARG A 69 -7.92 3.49 -14.65
CA ARG A 69 -7.18 4.55 -13.95
C ARG A 69 -5.95 4.01 -13.22
N LEU A 70 -6.05 2.78 -12.68
CA LEU A 70 -4.92 2.09 -12.03
C LEU A 70 -3.81 1.72 -13.03
N ARG A 71 -4.19 1.24 -14.22
CA ARG A 71 -3.28 0.89 -15.32
C ARG A 71 -2.74 2.11 -16.08
N GLY A 72 -3.26 3.30 -15.80
CA GLY A 72 -2.90 4.54 -16.50
C GLY A 72 -3.48 4.61 -17.92
N THR A 73 -4.58 3.87 -18.15
CA THR A 73 -5.37 3.85 -19.37
C THR A 73 -6.57 4.81 -19.20
N ASP A 74 -7.25 5.19 -20.28
CA ASP A 74 -8.35 6.17 -20.28
C ASP A 74 -9.71 5.47 -20.21
N PRO A 75 -10.50 5.65 -19.12
CA PRO A 75 -11.79 4.99 -18.93
C PRO A 75 -12.90 5.33 -19.93
N GLN A 76 -12.64 6.27 -20.84
CA GLN A 76 -13.59 6.65 -21.89
C GLN A 76 -13.19 6.09 -23.26
N THR A 77 -12.08 5.35 -23.34
CA THR A 77 -11.46 4.92 -24.59
C THR A 77 -11.19 3.41 -24.58
N PRO A 78 -12.01 2.61 -25.31
CA PRO A 78 -11.91 1.16 -25.30
C PRO A 78 -10.52 0.68 -25.72
N ASN A 79 -9.95 -0.27 -24.97
CA ASN A 79 -8.59 -0.80 -25.20
C ASN A 79 -7.50 0.27 -25.17
N SER A 80 -7.66 1.30 -24.35
CA SER A 80 -6.64 2.34 -24.21
C SER A 80 -5.34 1.74 -23.65
N VAL A 81 -4.22 2.22 -24.19
CA VAL A 81 -2.88 1.82 -23.74
C VAL A 81 -2.35 2.83 -22.72
N PRO A 82 -1.51 2.41 -21.75
CA PRO A 82 -1.02 3.31 -20.73
C PRO A 82 -0.29 4.50 -21.34
N GLN A 83 -0.62 5.74 -20.95
CA GLN A 83 0.00 6.96 -21.52
C GLN A 83 1.53 7.06 -21.28
N ASN A 84 2.11 6.12 -20.53
CA ASN A 84 3.55 6.04 -20.25
C ASN A 84 4.23 4.86 -20.97
N SER A 85 3.64 4.29 -22.02
CA SER A 85 4.40 3.45 -22.95
C SER A 85 5.42 4.34 -23.66
N PHE A 86 6.60 4.49 -23.05
CA PHE A 86 7.75 5.07 -23.73
C PHE A 86 7.99 4.28 -25.01
N ASP A 87 7.69 4.90 -26.16
CA ASP A 87 8.01 4.37 -27.48
C ASP A 87 9.54 4.24 -27.60
N TYR A 88 10.07 3.09 -27.24
CA TYR A 88 11.39 2.66 -27.68
C TYR A 88 11.25 2.07 -29.09
N GLU A 89 11.02 2.94 -30.08
CA GLU A 89 11.39 2.62 -31.45
C GLU A 89 12.92 2.66 -31.56
N ASN A 90 13.57 1.53 -31.32
CA ASN A 90 14.87 1.21 -31.91
C ASN A 90 14.94 -0.31 -32.13
N GLU A 91 14.74 -0.71 -33.38
CA GLU A 91 15.20 -1.99 -33.91
C GLU A 91 16.73 -2.07 -33.68
N ASP A 92 17.18 -2.93 -32.76
CA ASP A 92 18.42 -3.75 -32.84
C ASP A 92 18.97 -4.21 -31.46
N THR A 93 18.13 -4.44 -30.44
CA THR A 93 18.59 -5.16 -29.24
C THR A 93 17.56 -6.15 -28.74
N GLN A 94 17.54 -7.33 -29.36
CA GLN A 94 17.06 -8.55 -28.72
C GLN A 94 18.13 -9.03 -27.71
N GLY A 95 18.42 -8.19 -26.72
CA GLY A 95 19.29 -8.50 -25.60
C GLY A 95 18.42 -8.88 -24.41
N ASP A 96 18.49 -10.15 -24.01
CA ASP A 96 17.76 -10.75 -22.90
C ASP A 96 17.96 -9.94 -21.60
N ILE A 97 16.90 -9.25 -21.17
CA ILE A 97 16.85 -8.47 -19.92
C ILE A 97 17.28 -9.28 -18.69
N THR A 98 17.21 -10.61 -18.76
CA THR A 98 17.64 -11.54 -17.71
C THR A 98 19.14 -11.45 -17.40
N GLU A 99 19.98 -11.13 -18.40
CA GLU A 99 21.44 -11.08 -18.22
C GLU A 99 21.91 -9.78 -17.55
N TYR A 100 21.15 -8.69 -17.74
CA TYR A 100 21.42 -7.40 -17.08
C TYR A 100 21.19 -7.47 -15.56
N PHE A 101 20.13 -8.16 -15.12
CA PHE A 101 19.83 -8.34 -13.69
C PHE A 101 20.77 -9.35 -13.00
N ALA A 102 21.21 -10.41 -13.69
CA ALA A 102 22.12 -11.41 -13.11
C ALA A 102 23.52 -10.84 -12.77
N ASN A 103 23.96 -9.80 -13.48
CA ASN A 103 25.25 -9.15 -13.26
C ASN A 103 25.24 -8.11 -12.12
N LEU A 104 24.08 -7.57 -11.74
CA LEU A 104 23.98 -6.60 -10.64
C LEU A 104 23.89 -7.25 -9.24
N PHE A 105 23.29 -8.44 -9.14
CA PHE A 105 22.92 -9.01 -7.83
C PHE A 105 23.69 -10.29 -7.43
N GLY A 106 24.46 -10.88 -8.35
CA GLY A 106 25.15 -12.15 -8.11
C GLY A 106 24.17 -13.33 -7.98
N LYS A 107 24.58 -14.51 -8.43
CA LYS A 107 23.73 -15.71 -8.34
C LYS A 107 23.54 -16.13 -6.87
N PRO A 108 22.31 -16.39 -6.40
CA PRO A 108 22.10 -16.91 -5.06
C PRO A 108 22.82 -18.26 -4.90
N THR A 109 23.63 -18.36 -3.85
CA THR A 109 24.30 -19.62 -3.52
C THR A 109 23.30 -20.58 -2.86
N PRO A 110 23.21 -21.84 -3.31
CA PRO A 110 22.37 -22.84 -2.66
C PRO A 110 22.85 -23.05 -1.23
N LYS A 111 21.99 -22.78 -0.24
CA LYS A 111 22.27 -23.12 1.16
C LYS A 111 22.18 -24.65 1.31
N GLU A 112 23.23 -25.23 1.87
CA GLU A 112 23.36 -26.66 2.13
C GLU A 112 22.28 -27.11 3.12
N ASN A 113 21.47 -28.09 2.73
CA ASN A 113 20.36 -28.58 3.54
C ASN A 113 20.92 -29.43 4.71
N PRO A 114 20.57 -29.14 5.98
CA PRO A 114 21.03 -29.95 7.10
C PRO A 114 20.46 -31.37 7.02
N LYS A 115 21.33 -32.37 7.20
CA LYS A 115 20.95 -33.78 7.28
C LYS A 115 20.08 -34.00 8.53
N ILE A 116 18.86 -34.48 8.32
CA ILE A 116 17.93 -34.84 9.39
C ILE A 116 18.14 -36.32 9.71
N ASP A 117 18.87 -36.59 10.79
CA ASP A 117 19.06 -37.94 11.34
C ASP A 117 18.10 -38.14 12.53
N GLU A 118 16.80 -38.36 12.27
CA GLU A 118 15.87 -39.13 13.11
C GLU A 118 14.46 -39.16 12.48
N PRO A 119 13.73 -40.30 12.53
CA PRO A 119 12.36 -40.38 12.04
C PRO A 119 11.42 -39.66 13.01
N VAL A 120 11.11 -38.41 12.72
CA VAL A 120 10.05 -37.65 13.40
C VAL A 120 8.72 -38.35 13.12
N LEU A 121 8.04 -38.81 14.18
CA LEU A 121 6.66 -39.30 14.09
C LEU A 121 5.79 -38.17 13.53
N LEU A 122 5.35 -38.34 12.27
CA LEU A 122 4.45 -37.44 11.57
C LEU A 122 3.13 -37.33 12.34
N GLN A 123 3.06 -36.35 13.24
CA GLN A 123 1.79 -35.88 13.75
C GLN A 123 1.01 -35.35 12.54
N LYS A 124 -0.18 -35.90 12.34
CA LYS A 124 -1.10 -35.55 11.25
C LYS A 124 -1.40 -34.05 11.35
N GLN A 125 -0.68 -33.23 10.62
CA GLN A 125 -0.94 -31.80 10.53
C GLN A 125 -2.33 -31.65 9.91
N GLU A 126 -3.23 -31.00 10.65
CA GLU A 126 -4.52 -30.54 10.10
C GLU A 126 -4.24 -29.71 8.83
N PRO A 127 -5.09 -29.80 7.79
CA PRO A 127 -4.94 -28.99 6.61
C PRO A 127 -4.90 -27.51 7.02
N VAL A 128 -3.82 -26.82 6.67
CA VAL A 128 -3.66 -25.41 6.99
C VAL A 128 -4.61 -24.61 6.09
N ASP A 129 -5.46 -23.80 6.69
CA ASP A 129 -6.37 -22.89 5.98
C ASP A 129 -5.58 -21.94 5.05
N PRO A 130 -5.82 -21.96 3.72
CA PRO A 130 -5.13 -21.09 2.77
C PRO A 130 -5.22 -19.61 3.12
N ALA A 131 -6.35 -19.15 3.65
CA ALA A 131 -6.55 -17.75 4.01
C ALA A 131 -5.70 -17.36 5.23
N ARG A 132 -5.47 -18.28 6.17
CA ARG A 132 -4.51 -18.06 7.26
C ARG A 132 -3.07 -17.97 6.75
N VAL A 133 -2.68 -18.82 5.79
CA VAL A 133 -1.34 -18.74 5.16
C VAL A 133 -1.17 -17.39 4.48
N TYR A 134 -2.16 -16.99 3.67
CA TYR A 134 -2.22 -15.70 3.02
C TYR A 134 -2.07 -14.54 4.02
N GLY A 135 -2.86 -14.52 5.10
CA GLY A 135 -2.76 -13.47 6.12
C GLY A 135 -1.42 -13.43 6.85
N ASN A 136 -0.77 -14.57 7.07
CA ASN A 136 0.58 -14.59 7.63
C ASN A 136 1.61 -13.98 6.67
N ILE A 137 1.54 -14.28 5.38
CA ILE A 137 2.44 -13.68 4.38
C ILE A 137 2.23 -12.16 4.30
N MET A 138 0.97 -11.71 4.20
CA MET A 138 0.63 -10.28 4.15
C MET A 138 1.10 -9.56 5.43
N GLY A 139 0.84 -10.16 6.59
CA GLY A 139 1.24 -9.62 7.89
C GLY A 139 2.76 -9.47 8.01
N LYS A 140 3.52 -10.45 7.51
CA LYS A 140 4.98 -10.42 7.49
C LYS A 140 5.51 -9.28 6.62
N ILE A 141 4.98 -9.13 5.40
CA ILE A 141 5.40 -8.04 4.50
C ILE A 141 5.12 -6.68 5.16
N ILE A 142 3.90 -6.47 5.64
CA ILE A 142 3.51 -5.21 6.28
C ILE A 142 4.39 -4.90 7.50
N THR A 143 4.66 -5.87 8.38
CA THR A 143 5.48 -5.65 9.57
C THR A 143 6.97 -5.47 9.25
N GLN A 144 7.49 -6.13 8.23
CA GLN A 144 8.87 -5.98 7.77
C GLN A 144 9.19 -4.52 7.38
N TYR A 145 8.28 -3.87 6.65
CA TYR A 145 8.52 -2.51 6.18
C TYR A 145 7.95 -1.45 7.12
N LEU A 146 6.83 -1.71 7.81
CA LEU A 146 6.10 -0.70 8.58
C LEU A 146 6.17 -0.89 10.10
N GLY A 147 6.72 -2.01 10.58
CA GLY A 147 6.83 -2.32 12.02
C GLY A 147 8.06 -1.75 12.72
N GLY A 148 9.06 -1.24 11.97
CA GLY A 148 10.27 -0.64 12.53
C GLY A 148 10.14 0.85 12.87
N GLU A 149 11.16 1.41 13.56
CA GLU A 149 11.30 2.85 13.71
C GLU A 149 11.45 3.51 12.32
N SER A 150 10.38 4.11 11.82
CA SER A 150 10.41 4.84 10.56
C SER A 150 10.98 6.24 10.78
N ASN A 151 12.03 6.61 10.05
CA ASN A 151 12.54 7.99 10.02
C ASN A 151 11.64 8.93 9.19
N GLU A 152 10.57 8.41 8.62
CA GLU A 152 9.68 9.12 7.71
C GLU A 152 9.08 10.39 8.35
N THR A 153 8.75 10.40 9.64
CA THR A 153 8.18 11.60 10.29
C THR A 153 9.23 12.70 10.34
N ALA A 154 10.48 12.31 10.65
CA ALA A 154 11.60 13.23 10.70
C ALA A 154 11.91 13.79 9.30
N LEU A 155 11.83 12.95 8.26
CA LEU A 155 12.06 13.36 6.88
C LEU A 155 10.99 14.34 6.38
N PHE A 156 9.71 14.04 6.55
CA PHE A 156 8.64 14.95 6.18
C PHE A 156 8.64 16.24 7.02
N THR A 157 8.94 16.14 8.32
CA THR A 157 9.10 17.33 9.17
C THR A 157 10.25 18.20 8.66
N ALA A 158 11.38 17.61 8.27
CA ALA A 158 12.50 18.34 7.71
C ALA A 158 12.11 19.06 6.40
N VAL A 159 11.31 18.42 5.53
CA VAL A 159 10.78 19.05 4.31
C VAL A 159 9.86 20.22 4.63
N ILE A 160 8.96 20.09 5.61
CA ILE A 160 8.05 21.16 6.02
C ILE A 160 8.78 22.34 6.64
N GLU A 161 9.78 22.07 7.48
CA GLU A 161 10.50 23.10 8.22
C GLU A 161 11.56 23.80 7.39
N ASN A 162 12.19 23.08 6.47
CA ASN A 162 13.30 23.57 5.68
C ASN A 162 13.38 22.82 4.33
N GLN A 163 12.50 23.17 3.41
CA GLN A 163 12.49 22.63 2.05
C GLN A 163 13.82 22.99 1.35
N THR A 164 14.67 22.00 1.18
CA THR A 164 15.96 22.10 0.47
C THR A 164 16.08 20.92 -0.48
N THR A 165 16.97 21.01 -1.46
CA THR A 165 17.29 19.86 -2.34
C THR A 165 17.65 18.62 -1.52
N ALA A 166 18.38 18.78 -0.41
CA ALA A 166 18.80 17.66 0.43
C ALA A 166 17.61 17.00 1.15
N THR A 167 16.69 17.79 1.72
CA THR A 167 15.52 17.24 2.42
C THR A 167 14.53 16.61 1.45
N LEU A 168 14.36 17.18 0.25
CA LEU A 168 13.54 16.60 -0.82
C LEU A 168 14.16 15.28 -1.30
N MET A 169 15.44 15.25 -1.67
CA MET A 169 16.12 14.02 -2.10
C MET A 169 16.08 12.91 -1.04
N ALA A 170 16.08 13.26 0.25
CA ALA A 170 15.97 12.29 1.33
C ALA A 170 14.61 11.56 1.34
N LEU A 171 13.55 12.11 0.73
CA LEU A 171 12.28 11.40 0.55
C LEU A 171 12.39 10.17 -0.36
N GLY A 172 13.47 10.04 -1.14
CA GLY A 172 13.69 8.87 -1.99
C GLY A 172 13.70 7.54 -1.22
N SER A 173 14.12 7.52 0.05
CA SER A 173 14.04 6.30 0.86
C SER A 173 12.59 5.92 1.21
N ILE A 174 11.70 6.90 1.32
CA ILE A 174 10.27 6.66 1.59
C ILE A 174 9.59 6.15 0.31
N VAL A 175 9.93 6.72 -0.86
CA VAL A 175 9.45 6.23 -2.16
C VAL A 175 9.82 4.76 -2.34
N ASN A 176 11.10 4.42 -2.19
CA ASN A 176 11.57 3.03 -2.33
C ASN A 176 10.86 2.09 -1.38
N LYS A 177 10.72 2.48 -0.10
CA LYS A 177 10.03 1.69 0.91
C LYS A 177 8.59 1.36 0.49
N TYR A 178 7.82 2.34 0.00
CA TYR A 178 6.43 2.08 -0.41
C TYR A 178 6.32 1.30 -1.73
N SER A 179 7.25 1.51 -2.66
CA SER A 179 7.37 0.70 -3.86
C SER A 179 7.65 -0.77 -3.52
N GLU A 180 8.64 -1.04 -2.65
CA GLU A 180 9.00 -2.39 -2.22
C GLU A 180 7.84 -3.09 -1.52
N VAL A 181 7.09 -2.39 -0.64
CA VAL A 181 5.87 -2.94 -0.04
C VAL A 181 4.84 -3.31 -1.09
N SER A 182 4.56 -2.42 -2.04
CA SER A 182 3.56 -2.66 -3.09
C SER A 182 3.95 -3.86 -3.97
N GLU A 183 5.22 -3.95 -4.37
CA GLU A 183 5.75 -5.05 -5.18
C GLU A 183 5.71 -6.39 -4.43
N ASP A 184 6.17 -6.42 -3.18
CA ASP A 184 6.14 -7.63 -2.37
C ASP A 184 4.71 -8.10 -2.12
N LEU A 185 3.76 -7.19 -1.84
CA LEU A 185 2.34 -7.53 -1.70
C LEU A 185 1.78 -8.08 -3.01
N ALA A 186 2.05 -7.45 -4.15
CA ALA A 186 1.57 -7.90 -5.46
C ALA A 186 2.11 -9.28 -5.86
N SER A 187 3.23 -9.71 -5.28
CA SER A 187 3.82 -11.04 -5.50
C SER A 187 3.12 -12.17 -4.73
N VAL A 188 2.26 -11.83 -3.76
CA VAL A 188 1.54 -12.82 -2.95
C VAL A 188 0.35 -13.33 -3.74
N GLU A 189 0.26 -14.65 -3.89
CA GLU A 189 -0.94 -15.29 -4.45
C GLU A 189 -2.14 -15.03 -3.52
N GLY A 190 -3.10 -14.24 -4.02
CA GLY A 190 -4.32 -13.91 -3.30
C GLY A 190 -5.22 -15.12 -3.12
N VAL A 191 -6.10 -15.06 -2.11
CA VAL A 191 -7.27 -15.92 -2.03
C VAL A 191 -8.41 -15.27 -2.81
N GLU A 192 -9.13 -16.04 -3.63
CA GLU A 192 -10.13 -15.55 -4.57
C GLU A 192 -11.15 -14.60 -3.91
N GLU A 193 -11.59 -14.94 -2.70
CA GLU A 193 -12.57 -14.18 -1.93
C GLU A 193 -12.03 -12.86 -1.34
N ALA A 194 -10.70 -12.67 -1.29
CA ALA A 194 -10.05 -11.45 -0.81
C ALA A 194 -9.34 -10.67 -1.91
N GLN A 195 -9.40 -11.10 -3.18
CA GLN A 195 -8.63 -10.54 -4.28
C GLN A 195 -8.85 -9.03 -4.45
N ILE A 196 -10.08 -8.55 -4.35
CA ILE A 196 -10.40 -7.12 -4.46
C ILE A 196 -9.75 -6.32 -3.31
N LEU A 197 -9.78 -6.85 -2.09
CA LEU A 197 -9.17 -6.19 -0.91
C LEU A 197 -7.65 -6.21 -0.98
N HIS A 198 -7.09 -7.28 -1.55
CA HIS A 198 -5.66 -7.41 -1.83
C HIS A 198 -5.20 -6.33 -2.81
N GLU A 199 -5.86 -6.23 -3.96
CA GLU A 199 -5.53 -5.28 -5.03
C GLU A 199 -5.66 -3.84 -4.55
N ASP A 200 -6.70 -3.52 -3.78
CA ASP A 200 -6.84 -2.23 -3.12
C ASP A 200 -5.62 -1.90 -2.27
N LEU A 201 -5.17 -2.86 -1.45
CA LEU A 201 -4.03 -2.63 -0.57
C LEU A 201 -2.74 -2.40 -1.37
N VAL A 202 -2.47 -3.23 -2.37
CA VAL A 202 -1.33 -3.09 -3.29
C VAL A 202 -1.34 -1.71 -3.96
N SER A 203 -2.49 -1.32 -4.51
CA SER A 203 -2.68 -0.04 -5.20
C SER A 203 -2.42 1.14 -4.28
N THR A 204 -2.93 1.10 -3.04
CA THR A 204 -2.72 2.21 -2.10
C THR A 204 -1.23 2.41 -1.81
N TYR A 205 -0.45 1.36 -1.55
CA TYR A 205 1.00 1.50 -1.35
C TYR A 205 1.74 1.97 -2.62
N SER A 206 1.29 1.57 -3.81
CA SER A 206 1.82 2.12 -5.06
C SER A 206 1.57 3.64 -5.16
N ASN A 207 0.36 4.08 -4.81
CA ASN A 207 -0.01 5.49 -4.84
C ASN A 207 0.75 6.30 -3.79
N HIS A 208 1.01 5.75 -2.60
CA HIS A 208 1.92 6.34 -1.62
C HIS A 208 3.29 6.66 -2.22
N ALA A 209 3.90 5.69 -2.90
CA ALA A 209 5.19 5.90 -3.55
C ALA A 209 5.12 7.03 -4.59
N LYS A 210 4.08 7.05 -5.43
CA LYS A 210 3.85 8.11 -6.44
C LYS A 210 3.62 9.49 -5.81
N ALA A 211 2.84 9.57 -4.75
CA ALA A 211 2.56 10.81 -4.05
C ALA A 211 3.83 11.40 -3.42
N VAL A 212 4.65 10.55 -2.78
CA VAL A 212 5.94 10.98 -2.23
C VAL A 212 6.94 11.34 -3.33
N GLU A 213 6.95 10.62 -4.45
CA GLU A 213 7.78 10.95 -5.62
C GLU A 213 7.40 12.31 -6.22
N THR A 214 6.09 12.62 -6.22
CA THR A 214 5.58 13.92 -6.66
C THR A 214 6.12 15.01 -5.74
N ILE A 215 6.00 14.84 -4.42
CA ILE A 215 6.54 15.79 -3.43
C ILE A 215 8.05 15.96 -3.59
N LYS A 216 8.79 14.87 -3.81
CA LYS A 216 10.25 14.87 -4.04
C LYS A 216 10.65 15.73 -5.24
N SER A 217 9.80 15.79 -6.26
CA SER A 217 10.07 16.43 -7.55
C SER A 217 9.65 17.92 -7.61
N ILE A 218 9.09 18.46 -6.53
CA ILE A 218 8.67 19.87 -6.43
C ILE A 218 9.90 20.78 -6.30
N ASP A 219 9.85 21.95 -6.94
CA ASP A 219 10.90 22.96 -6.82
C ASP A 219 10.95 23.56 -5.40
N ILE A 220 12.12 24.01 -4.93
CA ILE A 220 12.34 24.43 -3.54
C ILE A 220 11.39 25.55 -3.07
N ASP A 221 10.98 26.43 -3.99
CA ASP A 221 10.12 27.59 -3.68
C ASP A 221 8.62 27.32 -3.94
N GLU A 222 8.28 26.13 -4.44
CA GLU A 222 6.89 25.76 -4.71
C GLU A 222 6.21 25.22 -3.46
N ASN A 223 4.96 25.65 -3.23
CA ASN A 223 4.17 25.16 -2.11
C ASN A 223 3.71 23.73 -2.39
N ILE A 224 4.14 22.80 -1.55
CA ILE A 224 3.75 21.40 -1.61
C ILE A 224 2.24 21.26 -1.37
N ASP A 225 1.56 20.54 -2.27
CA ASP A 225 0.22 20.02 -2.05
C ASP A 225 0.30 18.65 -1.38
N TRP A 226 -0.07 18.60 -0.11
CA TRP A 226 -0.05 17.38 0.70
C TRP A 226 -1.33 16.55 0.56
N LEU A 227 -2.36 17.08 -0.10
CA LEU A 227 -3.68 16.42 -0.17
C LEU A 227 -3.62 15.04 -0.82
N PRO A 228 -2.90 14.81 -1.94
CA PRO A 228 -2.79 13.48 -2.53
C PRO A 228 -2.19 12.45 -1.56
N TYR A 229 -1.05 12.78 -0.94
CA TYR A 229 -0.42 11.89 0.06
C TYR A 229 -1.36 11.58 1.23
N ILE A 230 -2.05 12.60 1.78
CA ILE A 230 -2.99 12.40 2.89
C ILE A 230 -4.17 11.51 2.48
N ALA A 231 -4.68 11.67 1.25
CA ALA A 231 -5.75 10.83 0.73
C ALA A 231 -5.29 9.36 0.61
N ASP A 232 -4.07 9.12 0.14
CA ASP A 232 -3.50 7.78 0.00
C ASP A 232 -3.23 7.12 1.36
N VAL A 233 -2.78 7.87 2.38
CA VAL A 233 -2.69 7.36 3.78
C VAL A 233 -4.05 6.86 4.25
N LYS A 234 -5.10 7.65 4.02
CA LYS A 234 -6.45 7.28 4.44
C LYS A 234 -6.92 6.02 3.70
N ALA A 235 -6.66 5.94 2.40
CA ALA A 235 -7.04 4.80 1.58
C ALA A 235 -6.31 3.52 2.02
N SER A 236 -5.01 3.56 2.32
CA SER A 236 -4.28 2.38 2.79
C SER A 236 -4.75 1.91 4.17
N ALA A 237 -5.05 2.84 5.09
CA ALA A 237 -5.63 2.50 6.38
C ALA A 237 -7.01 1.82 6.23
N LEU A 238 -7.87 2.31 5.33
CA LEU A 238 -9.16 1.70 5.04
C LEU A 238 -9.02 0.31 4.42
N ALA A 239 -8.12 0.13 3.45
CA ALA A 239 -7.86 -1.16 2.82
C ALA A 239 -7.40 -2.21 3.85
N LEU A 240 -6.50 -1.84 4.78
CA LEU A 240 -6.08 -2.71 5.87
C LEU A 240 -7.22 -3.08 6.83
N ILE A 241 -8.09 -2.11 7.17
CA ILE A 241 -9.26 -2.36 8.02
C ILE A 241 -10.23 -3.33 7.35
N GLU A 242 -10.54 -3.13 6.07
CA GLU A 242 -11.44 -4.02 5.34
C GLU A 242 -10.85 -5.44 5.19
N LEU A 243 -9.55 -5.55 4.93
CA LEU A 243 -8.87 -6.85 4.91
C LEU A 243 -8.90 -7.54 6.29
N ALA A 244 -8.67 -6.79 7.37
CA ALA A 244 -8.77 -7.32 8.74
C ALA A 244 -10.19 -7.77 9.10
N LYS A 245 -11.22 -7.02 8.68
CA LYS A 245 -12.63 -7.41 8.84
C LYS A 245 -12.94 -8.68 8.05
N TRP A 246 -12.43 -8.78 6.83
CA TRP A 246 -12.62 -9.98 6.01
C TRP A 246 -12.07 -11.23 6.70
N PHE A 247 -10.86 -11.17 7.28
CA PHE A 247 -10.32 -12.29 8.07
C PHE A 247 -11.25 -12.67 9.23
N ARG A 248 -11.69 -11.67 10.02
CA ARG A 248 -12.60 -11.90 11.15
C ARG A 248 -13.94 -12.52 10.70
N ASP A 249 -14.55 -11.98 9.64
CA ASP A 249 -15.86 -12.39 9.17
C ASP A 249 -15.83 -13.81 8.55
N ASN A 250 -14.64 -14.32 8.22
CA ASN A 250 -14.38 -15.70 7.79
C ASN A 250 -13.80 -16.59 8.92
N ASP A 251 -13.95 -16.19 10.19
CA ASP A 251 -13.47 -16.92 11.37
C ASP A 251 -11.94 -17.16 11.41
N ILE A 252 -11.16 -16.33 10.70
CA ILE A 252 -9.70 -16.38 10.67
C ILE A 252 -9.16 -15.41 11.73
N VAL A 253 -8.75 -15.98 12.87
CA VAL A 253 -8.13 -15.24 13.98
C VAL A 253 -6.67 -15.67 14.13
N PHE A 254 -5.76 -14.69 14.13
CA PHE A 254 -4.34 -14.92 14.27
C PHE A 254 -3.90 -14.85 15.73
N THR A 255 -2.97 -15.70 16.13
CA THR A 255 -2.36 -15.69 17.46
C THR A 255 -1.15 -14.77 17.50
N SER A 256 -0.68 -14.39 18.69
CA SER A 256 0.40 -13.40 18.86
C SER A 256 1.77 -13.83 18.33
N ASP A 257 1.95 -15.11 18.05
CA ASP A 257 3.15 -15.72 17.44
C ASP A 257 3.07 -15.82 15.91
N GLU A 258 1.93 -15.47 15.33
CA GLU A 258 1.70 -15.44 13.89
C GLU A 258 1.99 -14.04 13.31
N ASP A 259 2.60 -13.99 12.12
CA ASP A 259 2.86 -12.73 11.41
C ASP A 259 1.54 -11.99 11.07
N GLY A 260 0.44 -12.72 10.85
CA GLY A 260 -0.89 -12.19 10.60
C GLY A 260 -1.57 -11.55 11.83
N TYR A 261 -0.95 -11.60 13.02
CA TYR A 261 -1.52 -11.05 14.27
C TYR A 261 -1.94 -9.59 14.16
N ILE A 262 -1.27 -8.83 13.29
CA ILE A 262 -1.62 -7.43 13.02
C ILE A 262 -3.10 -7.26 12.63
N PHE A 263 -3.68 -8.21 11.88
CA PHE A 263 -5.07 -8.10 11.42
C PHE A 263 -6.06 -8.30 12.57
N THR A 264 -5.73 -9.15 13.54
CA THR A 264 -6.53 -9.32 14.77
C THR A 264 -6.51 -8.06 15.62
N GLN A 265 -5.38 -7.36 15.71
CA GLN A 265 -5.30 -6.10 16.44
C GLN A 265 -6.15 -4.98 15.82
N ILE A 266 -6.28 -4.98 14.50
CA ILE A 266 -7.06 -4.00 13.73
C ILE A 266 -8.56 -4.28 13.87
N ALA A 267 -8.99 -5.54 13.76
CA ALA A 267 -10.41 -5.92 13.73
C ALA A 267 -11.18 -5.73 15.06
N HIS A 268 -10.48 -5.64 16.19
CA HIS A 268 -11.06 -5.48 17.53
C HIS A 268 -11.25 -4.03 17.99
N LYS A 269 -10.95 -3.05 17.13
CA LYS A 269 -11.03 -1.62 17.44
C LYS A 269 -12.02 -0.92 16.53
#